data_AF-A0A935ADB4-F1
#
_entry.id   AF-A0A935ADB4-F1
#
_cell.length_a   1.000
_cell.length_b   1.000
_cell.length_c   1.000
_cell.angle_alpha   90.00
_cell.angle_beta   90.00
_cell.angle_gamma   90.00
#
_symmetry.space_group_name_H-M   'P 1'
#
loop_
_entity.id
_entity.type
_entity.pdbx_description
1 polymer ?
#
loop_
_entity_poly.entity_id
_entity_poly.type
_entity_poly.pdbx_seq_one_letter_code
_entity_poly.pdbx_strand_id
1 'polypeptide(L)'
;MRIRVVGSGIVAGVFCLTALWFPWYMMEPGGIVQDWTYQKEAASFPGWLPTAAYIFCALTIFAFGWVAARWNWSKTWRSSLLAGAGSGLIAGCIIYDFIGAFRFGVAGQAEVLQAFYREVGVTEGLTLLVDAIVSSATLVYFNFIAIVIGCVLLGALGGLSSSIDLEDVWGKPPRDSEEWLFRLPAYSLSLTGAVCFIVAIAAFMVMEEAATNVMIDENLTGLNAPPIFILIACYTGCLVMVMLPIGLTWGWIFRAWKEAGLWKFFYGVWLAVTIFFTGWVLQDFFIQDKTAFLIDMLSVFPVLFIPFSVIGGLGLGLICGLMCMPVSPSSEKYRFSDWLGYALTQGILGGTQMFMSVTAYALVLVLITIENIPHLTQVGVVDLSPAGQLAQLFKTLSGVAQGMMIASAVGGWLFGLVILLFRKFLKIRPAQAENPDTIHP
;
A
#
# COMPACT_ATOMS: atom_id res chain seq x y z
N MET A 1 0.81 -16.19 0.73
CA MET A 1 -0.22 -16.58 1.72
C MET A 1 -1.09 -17.70 1.13
N ARG A 2 -1.73 -18.54 1.96
CA ARG A 2 -2.69 -19.55 1.48
C ARG A 2 -4.04 -18.93 1.15
N ILE A 3 -4.78 -19.50 0.19
CA ILE A 3 -6.10 -19.01 -0.23
C ILE A 3 -7.09 -18.84 0.92
N ARG A 4 -6.98 -19.64 1.97
CA ARG A 4 -7.87 -19.56 3.13
C ARG A 4 -7.67 -18.26 3.91
N VAL A 5 -6.41 -17.83 4.06
CA VAL A 5 -6.06 -16.55 4.70
C VAL A 5 -6.47 -15.38 3.81
N VAL A 6 -6.14 -15.45 2.53
CA VAL A 6 -6.45 -14.40 1.56
C VAL A 6 -7.95 -14.24 1.37
N GLY A 7 -8.68 -15.36 1.26
CA GLY A 7 -10.13 -15.39 1.10
C GLY A 7 -10.86 -14.79 2.30
N SER A 8 -10.46 -15.14 3.53
CA SER A 8 -11.00 -14.49 4.73
C SER A 8 -10.77 -12.98 4.73
N GLY A 9 -9.58 -12.53 4.32
CA GLY A 9 -9.25 -11.11 4.21
C GLY A 9 -10.07 -10.38 3.16
N ILE A 10 -10.29 -11.00 1.99
CA ILE A 10 -11.15 -10.45 0.93
C ILE A 10 -12.58 -10.28 1.43
N VAL A 11 -13.15 -11.31 2.05
CA VAL A 11 -14.52 -11.27 2.54
C VAL A 11 -14.67 -10.19 3.62
N ALA A 12 -13.73 -10.11 4.57
CA ALA A 12 -13.71 -9.05 5.57
C ALA A 12 -13.62 -7.66 4.95
N GLY A 13 -12.70 -7.48 3.99
CA GLY A 13 -12.51 -6.22 3.27
C GLY A 13 -13.77 -5.77 2.53
N VAL A 14 -14.47 -6.69 1.85
CA VAL A 14 -15.72 -6.39 1.13
C VAL A 14 -16.86 -6.02 2.07
N PHE A 15 -17.02 -6.71 3.20
CA PHE A 15 -18.01 -6.35 4.22
C PHE A 15 -17.72 -4.97 4.82
N CYS A 16 -16.46 -4.72 5.18
CA CYS A 16 -16.05 -3.41 5.69
C CYS A 16 -16.24 -2.32 4.64
N LEU A 17 -15.90 -2.56 3.37
CA LEU A 17 -16.12 -1.62 2.26
C LEU A 17 -17.59 -1.24 2.13
N THR A 18 -18.48 -2.23 2.21
CA THR A 18 -19.94 -2.00 2.13
C THR A 18 -20.43 -1.16 3.32
N ALA A 19 -19.93 -1.45 4.53
CA ALA A 19 -20.28 -0.70 5.73
C ALA A 19 -19.69 0.73 5.72
N LEU A 20 -18.46 0.90 5.22
CA LEU A 20 -17.75 2.19 5.17
C LEU A 20 -18.20 3.06 4.00
N TRP A 21 -18.85 2.50 2.97
CA TRP A 21 -19.48 3.27 1.90
C TRP A 21 -20.37 4.37 2.45
N PHE A 22 -21.17 4.03 3.45
CA PHE A 22 -22.08 4.97 4.06
C PHE A 22 -21.37 6.19 4.72
N PRO A 23 -20.50 6.02 5.74
CA PRO A 23 -19.84 7.17 6.36
C PRO A 23 -18.86 7.89 5.41
N TRP A 24 -18.07 7.17 4.61
CA TRP A 24 -16.95 7.76 3.87
C TRP A 24 -17.32 8.32 2.50
N TYR A 25 -18.40 7.83 1.88
CA TYR A 25 -18.84 8.30 0.58
C TYR A 25 -20.14 9.12 0.66
N MET A 26 -21.10 8.73 1.51
CA MET A 26 -22.39 9.44 1.57
C MET A 26 -22.39 10.61 2.57
N MET A 27 -21.85 10.42 3.78
CA MET A 27 -21.93 11.43 4.84
C MET A 27 -20.80 12.46 4.83
N GLU A 28 -19.55 12.00 4.92
CA GLU A 28 -18.40 12.89 5.15
C GLU A 28 -18.15 13.89 4.01
N PRO A 29 -18.25 13.52 2.72
CA PRO A 29 -18.10 14.49 1.64
C PRO A 29 -19.15 15.61 1.69
N GLY A 30 -20.33 15.37 2.27
CA GLY A 30 -21.36 16.40 2.43
C GLY A 30 -21.01 17.52 3.41
N GLY A 31 -20.00 17.33 4.26
CA GLY A 31 -19.43 18.40 5.09
C GLY A 31 -18.33 19.21 4.39
N ILE A 32 -17.87 18.75 3.22
CA ILE A 32 -16.71 19.29 2.50
C ILE A 32 -17.14 19.95 1.18
N VAL A 33 -18.04 19.28 0.44
CA VAL A 33 -18.53 19.70 -0.87
C VAL A 33 -19.94 20.25 -0.73
N GLN A 34 -20.14 21.51 -1.09
CA GLN A 34 -21.48 22.09 -1.17
C GLN A 34 -22.33 21.36 -2.22
N ASP A 35 -23.61 21.12 -1.91
CA ASP A 35 -24.57 20.40 -2.74
C ASP A 35 -24.15 18.96 -3.10
N TRP A 36 -23.45 18.27 -2.18
CA TRP A 36 -23.13 16.86 -2.36
C TRP A 36 -24.40 16.05 -2.65
N THR A 37 -24.35 15.19 -3.67
CA THR A 37 -25.51 14.48 -4.22
C THR A 37 -26.32 13.74 -3.15
N TYR A 38 -25.65 13.24 -2.11
CA TYR A 38 -26.24 12.44 -1.04
C TYR A 38 -26.53 13.24 0.25
N GLN A 39 -26.36 14.57 0.27
CA GLN A 39 -26.43 15.37 1.50
C GLN A 39 -27.79 15.28 2.21
N LYS A 40 -28.90 15.28 1.46
CA LYS A 40 -30.26 15.14 2.02
C LYS A 40 -30.51 13.76 2.61
N GLU A 41 -29.98 12.73 1.95
CA GLU A 41 -30.10 11.34 2.40
C GLU A 41 -29.22 11.12 3.63
N ALA A 42 -27.97 11.61 3.62
CA ALA A 42 -27.06 11.57 4.76
C ALA A 42 -27.65 12.23 6.02
N ALA A 43 -28.33 13.37 5.88
CA ALA A 43 -28.99 14.07 6.98
C ALA A 43 -30.17 13.30 7.60
N SER A 44 -30.75 12.31 6.88
CA SER A 44 -31.85 11.48 7.38
C SER A 44 -31.40 10.36 8.31
N PHE A 45 -30.10 10.08 8.37
CA PHE A 45 -29.56 8.99 9.18
C PHE A 45 -29.15 9.43 10.60
N PRO A 46 -29.22 8.53 11.60
CA PRO A 46 -28.81 8.84 12.96
C PRO A 46 -27.32 9.14 13.07
N GLY A 47 -26.93 10.14 13.88
CA GLY A 47 -25.53 10.52 14.08
C GLY A 47 -24.62 9.45 14.70
N TRP A 48 -25.17 8.38 15.27
CA TRP A 48 -24.40 7.24 15.80
C TRP A 48 -24.01 6.21 14.73
N LEU A 49 -24.63 6.27 13.54
CA LEU A 49 -24.48 5.25 12.49
C LEU A 49 -23.02 5.12 11.97
N PRO A 50 -22.23 6.20 11.78
CA PRO A 50 -20.81 6.09 11.46
C PRO A 50 -20.01 5.29 12.51
N THR A 51 -20.24 5.57 13.79
CA THR A 51 -19.58 4.85 14.89
C THR A 51 -19.93 3.38 14.88
N ALA A 52 -21.20 3.04 14.61
CA ALA A 52 -21.61 1.64 14.47
C ALA A 52 -20.95 0.96 13.26
N ALA A 53 -20.78 1.66 12.13
CA ALA A 53 -20.06 1.13 10.97
C ALA A 53 -18.59 0.84 11.30
N TYR A 54 -17.91 1.73 12.04
CA TYR A 54 -16.53 1.50 12.48
C TYR A 54 -16.40 0.30 13.43
N ILE A 55 -17.30 0.18 14.40
CA ILE A 55 -17.35 -0.97 15.32
C ILE A 55 -17.62 -2.25 14.54
N PHE A 56 -18.56 -2.24 13.61
CA PHE A 56 -18.85 -3.38 12.73
C PHE A 56 -17.61 -3.80 11.93
N CYS A 57 -16.87 -2.86 11.36
CA CYS A 57 -15.64 -3.15 10.63
C CYS A 57 -14.57 -3.78 11.53
N ALA A 58 -14.37 -3.23 12.74
CA ALA A 58 -13.41 -3.75 13.69
C ALA A 58 -13.74 -5.19 14.13
N LEU A 59 -15.01 -5.44 14.44
CA LEU A 59 -15.50 -6.78 14.79
C LEU A 59 -15.41 -7.75 13.61
N THR A 60 -15.69 -7.29 12.39
CA THR A 60 -15.58 -8.09 11.17
C THR A 60 -14.13 -8.51 10.93
N ILE A 61 -13.17 -7.58 10.97
CA ILE A 61 -11.75 -7.88 10.78
C ILE A 61 -11.24 -8.84 11.86
N PHE A 62 -11.63 -8.62 13.12
CA PHE A 62 -11.31 -9.52 14.22
C PHE A 62 -11.89 -10.93 13.99
N ALA A 63 -13.18 -11.05 13.67
CA ALA A 63 -13.85 -12.32 13.44
C ALA A 63 -13.24 -13.07 12.25
N PHE A 64 -12.94 -12.39 11.14
CA PHE A 64 -12.30 -13.03 10.00
C PHE A 64 -10.82 -13.34 10.23
N GLY A 65 -10.14 -12.64 11.13
CA GLY A 65 -8.82 -13.05 11.64
C GLY A 65 -8.90 -14.39 12.38
N TRP A 66 -9.93 -14.59 13.20
CA TRP A 66 -10.22 -15.86 13.85
C TRP A 66 -10.56 -16.96 12.84
N VAL A 67 -11.47 -16.69 11.89
CA VAL A 67 -11.83 -17.62 10.80
C VAL A 67 -10.60 -18.01 9.98
N ALA A 68 -9.72 -17.06 9.66
CA ALA A 68 -8.49 -17.32 8.91
C ALA A 68 -7.59 -18.32 9.64
N ALA A 69 -7.41 -18.18 10.95
CA ALA A 69 -6.61 -19.11 11.75
C ALA A 69 -7.23 -20.52 11.80
N ARG A 70 -8.55 -20.61 12.02
CA ARG A 70 -9.32 -21.86 12.06
C ARG A 70 -9.33 -22.61 10.74
N TRP A 71 -9.66 -21.88 9.68
CA TRP A 71 -9.74 -22.44 8.34
C TRP A 71 -8.36 -22.80 7.83
N ASN A 72 -7.30 -22.09 8.22
CA ASN A 72 -5.92 -22.42 7.88
C ASN A 72 -5.32 -23.57 8.69
N TRP A 73 -6.07 -24.16 9.65
CA TRP A 73 -5.59 -25.22 10.54
C TRP A 73 -4.35 -24.80 11.34
N SER A 74 -4.35 -23.58 11.88
CA SER A 74 -3.26 -23.09 12.71
C SER A 74 -3.24 -23.84 14.05
N LYS A 75 -2.21 -24.66 14.25
CA LYS A 75 -2.03 -25.48 15.48
C LYS A 75 -1.20 -24.82 16.58
N THR A 76 -0.70 -23.61 16.35
CA THR A 76 0.10 -22.86 17.32
C THR A 76 -0.36 -21.42 17.38
N TRP A 77 -0.22 -20.77 18.54
CA TRP A 77 -0.57 -19.35 18.70
C TRP A 77 0.15 -18.47 17.67
N ARG A 78 1.41 -18.81 17.32
CA ARG A 78 2.19 -18.10 16.28
C ARG A 78 1.54 -18.22 14.91
N SER A 79 1.16 -19.44 14.51
CA SER A 79 0.49 -19.68 13.23
C SER A 79 -0.87 -19.00 13.19
N SER A 80 -1.61 -18.98 14.30
CA SER A 80 -2.92 -18.33 14.38
C SER A 80 -2.79 -16.81 14.28
N LEU A 81 -1.83 -16.21 14.99
CA LEU A 81 -1.51 -14.79 14.91
C LEU A 81 -1.11 -14.37 13.49
N LEU A 82 -0.22 -15.12 12.84
CA LEU A 82 0.22 -14.81 11.47
C LEU A 82 -0.90 -14.98 10.43
N ALA A 83 -1.76 -16.00 10.59
CA ALA A 83 -2.92 -16.19 9.72
C ALA A 83 -3.93 -15.04 9.87
N GLY A 84 -4.19 -14.62 11.11
CA GLY A 84 -5.04 -13.48 11.40
C GLY A 84 -4.47 -12.16 10.87
N ALA A 85 -3.18 -11.90 11.12
CA ALA A 85 -2.46 -10.73 10.61
C ALA A 85 -2.49 -10.66 9.07
N GLY A 86 -2.28 -11.80 8.40
CA GLY A 86 -2.35 -11.88 6.93
C GLY A 86 -3.75 -11.59 6.39
N SER A 87 -4.81 -12.08 7.05
CA SER A 87 -6.19 -11.75 6.71
C SER A 87 -6.46 -10.26 6.89
N GLY A 88 -5.99 -9.68 8.01
CA GLY A 88 -6.09 -8.26 8.30
C GLY A 88 -5.36 -7.39 7.29
N LEU A 89 -4.15 -7.77 6.86
CA LEU A 89 -3.38 -7.07 5.83
C LEU A 89 -4.17 -6.96 4.52
N ILE A 90 -4.73 -8.09 4.06
CA ILE A 90 -5.52 -8.13 2.82
C ILE A 90 -6.79 -7.27 2.94
N ALA A 91 -7.49 -7.35 4.07
CA ALA A 91 -8.67 -6.53 4.32
C ALA A 91 -8.33 -5.03 4.33
N GLY A 92 -7.25 -4.64 5.00
CA GLY A 92 -6.78 -3.26 5.08
C GLY A 92 -6.41 -2.69 3.72
N CYS A 93 -5.73 -3.46 2.87
CA CYS A 93 -5.41 -3.06 1.50
C CYS A 93 -6.68 -2.81 0.67
N ILE A 94 -7.68 -3.69 0.76
CA ILE A 94 -8.96 -3.52 0.04
C ILE A 94 -9.71 -2.28 0.54
N ILE A 95 -9.82 -2.09 1.87
CA ILE A 95 -10.49 -0.92 2.44
C ILE A 95 -9.80 0.36 1.98
N TYR A 96 -8.46 0.36 2.01
CA TYR A 96 -7.68 1.52 1.60
C TYR A 96 -7.85 1.82 0.11
N ASP A 97 -7.57 0.85 -0.77
CA ASP A 97 -7.53 1.06 -2.23
C ASP A 97 -8.88 1.54 -2.79
N PHE A 98 -9.98 1.03 -2.25
CA PHE A 98 -11.31 1.27 -2.83
C PHE A 98 -12.08 2.44 -2.19
N ILE A 99 -11.87 2.73 -0.91
CA ILE A 99 -12.65 3.79 -0.23
C ILE A 99 -11.81 4.70 0.67
N GLY A 100 -10.75 4.18 1.28
CA GLY A 100 -9.85 4.98 2.12
C GLY A 100 -9.15 6.08 1.32
N ALA A 101 -8.47 5.72 0.23
CA ALA A 101 -7.73 6.69 -0.58
C ALA A 101 -8.64 7.78 -1.16
N PHE A 102 -9.86 7.43 -1.59
CA PHE A 102 -10.86 8.41 -2.01
C PHE A 102 -11.21 9.38 -0.87
N ARG A 103 -11.59 8.86 0.30
CA ARG A 103 -11.96 9.66 1.47
C ARG A 103 -10.86 10.66 1.83
N PHE A 104 -9.63 10.19 1.97
CA PHE A 104 -8.50 11.03 2.40
C PHE A 104 -8.06 12.00 1.31
N GLY A 105 -8.23 11.65 0.04
CA GLY A 105 -8.06 12.58 -1.07
C GLY A 105 -9.09 13.72 -1.01
N VAL A 106 -10.37 13.42 -0.80
CA VAL A 106 -11.42 14.44 -0.67
C VAL A 106 -11.20 15.32 0.56
N ALA A 107 -10.85 14.72 1.70
CA ALA A 107 -10.54 15.45 2.92
C ALA A 107 -9.32 16.37 2.75
N GLY A 108 -8.29 15.93 2.04
CA GLY A 108 -7.13 16.74 1.74
C GLY A 108 -7.41 17.92 0.82
N GLN A 109 -8.41 17.80 -0.04
CA GLN A 109 -8.83 18.86 -0.97
C GLN A 109 -9.89 19.80 -0.38
N ALA A 110 -10.22 19.68 0.91
CA ALA A 110 -11.37 20.36 1.49
C ALA A 110 -11.36 21.88 1.31
N GLU A 111 -10.20 22.53 1.52
CA GLU A 111 -10.08 23.99 1.40
C GLU A 111 -10.31 24.49 -0.03
N VAL A 112 -9.78 23.76 -1.03
CA VAL A 112 -10.00 24.08 -2.44
C VAL A 112 -11.47 23.84 -2.83
N LEU A 113 -12.06 22.75 -2.36
CA LEU A 113 -13.46 22.42 -2.65
C LEU A 113 -14.43 23.44 -2.03
N GLN A 114 -14.09 24.02 -0.87
CA GLN A 114 -14.86 25.09 -0.25
C GLN A 114 -14.64 26.45 -0.92
N ALA A 115 -13.43 26.73 -1.40
CA ALA A 115 -13.11 27.94 -2.14
C ALA A 115 -13.60 27.92 -3.61
N PHE A 116 -14.05 26.77 -4.12
CA PHE A 116 -14.43 26.59 -5.53
C PHE A 116 -15.53 27.55 -6.02
N TYR A 117 -16.37 28.04 -5.10
CA TYR A 117 -17.51 28.91 -5.42
C TYR A 117 -17.26 30.41 -5.14
N ARG A 118 -16.04 30.80 -4.75
CA ARG A 118 -15.67 32.21 -4.56
C ARG A 118 -14.64 32.65 -5.60
N GLU A 119 -14.64 33.94 -5.93
CA GLU A 119 -13.52 34.51 -6.68
C GLU A 119 -12.28 34.52 -5.78
N VAL A 120 -11.16 34.04 -6.33
CA VAL A 120 -9.89 33.90 -5.62
C VAL A 120 -8.81 34.61 -6.43
N GLY A 121 -7.97 35.39 -5.76
CA GLY A 121 -6.79 36.00 -6.40
C GLY A 121 -5.79 34.92 -6.84
N VAL A 122 -4.92 35.23 -7.81
CA VAL A 122 -3.94 34.26 -8.35
C VAL A 122 -3.05 33.67 -7.25
N THR A 123 -2.48 34.51 -6.39
CA THR A 123 -1.62 34.07 -5.29
C THR A 123 -2.37 33.22 -4.27
N GLU A 124 -3.60 33.61 -3.91
CA GLU A 124 -4.43 32.85 -2.97
C GLU A 124 -4.86 31.49 -3.58
N GLY A 125 -5.18 31.46 -4.88
CA GLY A 125 -5.50 30.23 -5.61
C GLY A 125 -4.33 29.26 -5.70
N LEU A 126 -3.10 29.77 -5.91
CA LEU A 126 -1.87 28.98 -5.89
C LEU A 126 -1.60 28.39 -4.50
N THR A 127 -1.71 29.20 -3.43
CA THR A 127 -1.54 28.73 -2.05
C THR A 127 -2.53 27.63 -1.70
N LEU A 128 -3.82 27.83 -1.97
CA LEU A 128 -4.86 26.83 -1.71
C LEU A 128 -4.58 25.51 -2.44
N LEU A 129 -4.09 25.60 -3.67
CA LEU A 129 -3.82 24.44 -4.50
C LEU A 129 -2.61 23.64 -3.99
N VAL A 130 -1.52 24.33 -3.60
CA VAL A 130 -0.36 23.69 -2.97
C VAL A 130 -0.78 23.05 -1.65
N ASP A 131 -1.49 23.77 -0.77
CA ASP A 131 -1.95 23.24 0.52
C ASP A 131 -2.87 22.02 0.35
N ALA A 132 -3.77 22.03 -0.64
CA ALA A 132 -4.62 20.88 -0.93
C ALA A 132 -3.83 19.65 -1.39
N ILE A 133 -2.78 19.82 -2.19
CA ILE A 133 -1.91 18.73 -2.62
C ILE A 133 -1.11 18.19 -1.44
N VAL A 134 -0.57 19.08 -0.59
CA VAL A 134 0.18 18.70 0.61
C VAL A 134 -0.69 17.92 1.58
N SER A 135 -1.88 18.44 1.86
CA SER A 135 -2.85 17.81 2.74
C SER A 135 -3.33 16.46 2.18
N SER A 136 -3.64 16.40 0.87
CA SER A 136 -4.06 15.15 0.21
C SER A 136 -3.00 14.07 0.29
N ALA A 137 -1.74 14.40 -0.05
CA ALA A 137 -0.65 13.43 0.05
C ALA A 137 -0.50 12.95 1.50
N THR A 138 -0.37 13.87 2.44
CA THR A 138 -0.21 13.56 3.86
C THR A 138 -1.32 12.63 4.35
N LEU A 139 -2.59 12.98 4.12
CA LEU A 139 -3.71 12.18 4.55
C LEU A 139 -3.76 10.82 3.85
N VAL A 140 -3.50 10.74 2.55
CA VAL A 140 -3.54 9.47 1.79
C VAL A 140 -2.45 8.51 2.28
N TYR A 141 -1.22 8.96 2.52
CA TYR A 141 -0.10 8.09 2.93
C TYR A 141 -0.08 7.76 4.43
N PHE A 142 -0.37 8.71 5.31
CA PHE A 142 -0.41 8.41 6.75
C PHE A 142 -1.61 7.51 7.10
N ASN A 143 -2.77 7.75 6.48
CA ASN A 143 -3.92 6.89 6.73
C ASN A 143 -3.80 5.53 6.07
N PHE A 144 -3.04 5.38 4.98
CA PHE A 144 -2.64 4.06 4.49
C PHE A 144 -1.99 3.23 5.59
N ILE A 145 -0.94 3.78 6.21
CA ILE A 145 -0.18 3.12 7.28
C ILE A 145 -1.12 2.81 8.45
N ALA A 146 -1.93 3.78 8.87
CA ALA A 146 -2.85 3.60 9.99
C ALA A 146 -3.92 2.52 9.73
N ILE A 147 -4.55 2.52 8.56
CA ILE A 147 -5.57 1.53 8.17
C ILE A 147 -4.95 0.15 8.09
N VAL A 148 -3.83 0.01 7.39
CA VAL A 148 -3.18 -1.29 7.20
C VAL A 148 -2.71 -1.85 8.55
N ILE A 149 -2.00 -1.06 9.36
CA ILE A 149 -1.55 -1.49 10.70
C ILE A 149 -2.75 -1.83 11.58
N GLY A 150 -3.77 -0.98 11.61
CA GLY A 150 -5.00 -1.22 12.39
C GLY A 150 -5.68 -2.54 12.00
N CYS A 151 -5.83 -2.80 10.71
CA CYS A 151 -6.43 -4.04 10.22
C CYS A 151 -5.55 -5.25 10.51
N VAL A 152 -4.23 -5.14 10.36
CA VAL A 152 -3.26 -6.19 10.71
C VAL A 152 -3.35 -6.54 12.19
N LEU A 153 -3.36 -5.54 13.08
CA LEU A 153 -3.43 -5.74 14.52
C LEU A 153 -4.77 -6.36 14.93
N LEU A 154 -5.89 -5.86 14.43
CA LEU A 154 -7.22 -6.42 14.70
C LEU A 154 -7.35 -7.86 14.19
N GLY A 155 -6.86 -8.13 12.98
CA GLY A 155 -6.81 -9.47 12.41
C GLY A 155 -5.91 -10.40 13.22
N ALA A 156 -4.75 -9.93 13.67
CA ALA A 156 -3.81 -10.67 14.52
C ALA A 156 -4.42 -11.02 15.88
N LEU A 157 -5.13 -10.08 16.51
CA LEU A 157 -5.88 -10.31 17.76
C LEU A 157 -6.99 -11.35 17.56
N GLY A 158 -7.71 -11.26 16.44
CA GLY A 158 -8.68 -12.27 16.03
C GLY A 158 -8.07 -13.66 15.91
N GLY A 159 -6.96 -13.77 15.17
CA GLY A 159 -6.21 -15.01 15.03
C GLY A 159 -5.69 -15.53 16.38
N LEU A 160 -5.15 -14.66 17.22
CA LEU A 160 -4.66 -15.02 18.55
C LEU A 160 -5.79 -15.52 19.47
N SER A 161 -6.97 -14.92 19.42
CA SER A 161 -8.13 -15.41 20.17
C SER A 161 -8.55 -16.82 19.76
N SER A 162 -8.25 -17.23 18.52
CA SER A 162 -8.46 -18.60 18.05
C SER A 162 -7.49 -19.60 18.67
N SER A 163 -6.39 -19.17 19.31
CA SER A 163 -5.48 -20.12 19.97
C SER A 163 -5.99 -20.65 21.31
N ILE A 164 -7.14 -20.18 21.79
CA ILE A 164 -7.76 -20.68 23.02
C ILE A 164 -8.25 -22.13 22.87
N ASP A 165 -8.65 -22.53 21.66
CA ASP A 165 -9.14 -23.88 21.38
C ASP A 165 -8.47 -24.41 20.11
N LEU A 166 -7.20 -24.83 20.17
CA LEU A 166 -6.43 -25.21 18.97
C LEU A 166 -6.95 -26.47 18.25
N GLU A 167 -7.90 -27.19 18.84
CA GLU A 167 -8.47 -28.42 18.29
C GLU A 167 -9.67 -28.15 17.36
N ASP A 168 -10.39 -27.05 17.57
CA ASP A 168 -11.43 -26.58 16.65
C ASP A 168 -10.80 -26.06 15.34
N VAL A 169 -10.74 -26.92 14.32
CA VAL A 169 -10.23 -26.60 12.99
C VAL A 169 -11.28 -26.92 11.92
N TRP A 170 -11.36 -26.07 10.89
CA TRP A 170 -12.47 -26.13 9.94
C TRP A 170 -12.07 -26.65 8.57
N GLY A 171 -12.94 -27.46 7.96
CA GLY A 171 -12.73 -28.03 6.64
C GLY A 171 -11.71 -29.17 6.64
N LYS A 172 -11.00 -29.38 5.53
CA LYS A 172 -9.96 -30.41 5.41
C LYS A 172 -8.58 -29.85 5.77
N PRO A 173 -7.66 -30.67 6.31
CA PRO A 173 -6.29 -30.22 6.58
C PRO A 173 -5.66 -29.65 5.30
N PRO A 174 -4.91 -28.53 5.41
CA PRO A 174 -4.15 -28.01 4.30
C PRO A 174 -3.08 -29.05 3.91
N ARG A 175 -2.80 -29.14 2.61
CA ARG A 175 -1.76 -30.04 2.09
C ARG A 175 -0.39 -29.40 2.28
N ASP A 176 0.60 -30.25 2.51
CA ASP A 176 1.99 -29.84 2.64
C ASP A 176 2.63 -29.71 1.25
N SER A 177 2.06 -28.91 0.34
CA SER A 177 2.68 -28.65 -0.97
C SER A 177 4.02 -27.93 -0.81
N GLU A 178 4.91 -28.05 -1.81
CA GLU A 178 6.15 -27.26 -1.87
C GLU A 178 5.91 -25.77 -1.52
N GLU A 179 6.77 -25.19 -0.67
CA GLU A 179 6.50 -23.85 -0.16
C GLU A 179 6.84 -22.72 -1.14
N TRP A 180 7.60 -23.00 -2.21
CA TRP A 180 8.17 -21.94 -3.05
C TRP A 180 7.10 -21.05 -3.68
N LEU A 181 5.96 -21.60 -4.08
CA LEU A 181 4.84 -20.82 -4.63
C LEU A 181 4.27 -19.81 -3.62
N PHE A 182 4.30 -20.12 -2.32
CA PHE A 182 3.83 -19.21 -1.27
C PHE A 182 4.89 -18.19 -0.85
N ARG A 183 6.17 -18.46 -1.19
CA ARG A 183 7.29 -17.54 -0.98
C ARG A 183 7.48 -16.56 -2.15
N LEU A 184 7.15 -16.98 -3.37
CA LEU A 184 7.25 -16.20 -4.59
C LEU A 184 6.62 -14.79 -4.49
N PRO A 185 5.48 -14.58 -3.77
CA PRO A 185 4.94 -13.26 -3.58
C PRO A 185 5.88 -12.26 -2.93
N ALA A 186 6.64 -12.68 -1.91
CA ALA A 186 7.53 -11.79 -1.20
C ALA A 186 8.69 -11.34 -2.11
N TYR A 187 9.31 -12.27 -2.84
CA TYR A 187 10.35 -11.93 -3.81
C TYR A 187 9.82 -11.00 -4.91
N SER A 188 8.64 -11.29 -5.46
CA SER A 188 7.99 -10.48 -6.49
C SER A 188 7.63 -9.08 -6.00
N LEU A 189 7.08 -8.95 -4.80
CA LEU A 189 6.73 -7.65 -4.18
C LEU A 189 7.99 -6.84 -3.82
N SER A 190 9.08 -7.50 -3.41
CA SER A 190 10.36 -6.82 -3.19
C SER A 190 10.90 -6.22 -4.49
N LEU A 191 10.86 -6.96 -5.60
CA LEU A 191 11.33 -6.48 -6.91
C LEU A 191 10.42 -5.40 -7.49
N THR A 192 9.11 -5.66 -7.54
CA THR A 192 8.11 -4.70 -8.03
C THR A 192 8.18 -3.43 -7.20
N GLY A 193 8.29 -3.59 -5.88
CA GLY A 193 8.50 -2.52 -4.94
C GLY A 193 9.74 -1.68 -5.19
N ALA A 194 10.89 -2.32 -5.40
CA ALA A 194 12.12 -1.61 -5.72
C ALA A 194 11.99 -0.78 -7.01
N VAL A 195 11.37 -1.35 -8.05
CA VAL A 195 11.11 -0.62 -9.31
C VAL A 195 10.17 0.57 -9.08
N CYS A 196 9.05 0.33 -8.42
CA CYS A 196 8.08 1.35 -8.01
C CYS A 196 8.74 2.49 -7.21
N PHE A 197 9.64 2.13 -6.29
CA PHE A 197 10.36 3.07 -5.44
C PHE A 197 11.39 3.90 -6.22
N ILE A 198 12.11 3.31 -7.17
CA ILE A 198 13.01 4.04 -8.07
C ILE A 198 12.24 5.08 -8.89
N VAL A 199 11.06 4.71 -9.41
CA VAL A 199 10.18 5.65 -10.13
C VAL A 199 9.69 6.76 -9.20
N ALA A 200 9.32 6.42 -7.96
CA ALA A 200 8.90 7.41 -6.97
C ALA A 200 10.03 8.40 -6.63
N ILE A 201 11.27 7.93 -6.43
CA ILE A 201 12.45 8.79 -6.20
C ILE A 201 12.67 9.73 -7.39
N ALA A 202 12.62 9.21 -8.63
CA ALA A 202 12.77 10.05 -9.81
C ALA A 202 11.68 11.14 -9.85
N ALA A 203 10.45 10.80 -9.47
CA ALA A 203 9.36 11.76 -9.38
C ALA A 203 9.60 12.78 -8.25
N PHE A 204 10.10 12.36 -7.09
CA PHE A 204 10.43 13.24 -5.97
C PHE A 204 11.53 14.24 -6.29
N MET A 205 12.57 13.83 -7.03
CA MET A 205 13.63 14.74 -7.46
C MET A 205 13.08 15.89 -8.31
N VAL A 206 12.12 15.60 -9.19
CA VAL A 206 11.46 16.64 -10.00
C VAL A 206 10.51 17.49 -9.15
N MET A 207 9.82 16.88 -8.19
CA MET A 207 8.93 17.59 -7.26
C MET A 207 9.67 18.57 -6.35
N GLU A 208 10.83 18.18 -5.83
CA GLU A 208 11.68 19.00 -4.98
C GLU A 208 12.14 20.25 -5.74
N GLU A 209 12.57 20.08 -6.99
CA GLU A 209 12.97 21.18 -7.87
C GLU A 209 11.79 22.13 -8.13
N ALA A 210 10.63 21.58 -8.54
CA ALA A 210 9.43 22.36 -8.82
C ALA A 210 8.89 23.10 -7.58
N ALA A 211 8.82 22.43 -6.42
CA ALA A 211 8.32 23.03 -5.19
C ALA A 211 9.25 24.14 -4.68
N THR A 212 10.57 23.93 -4.78
CA THR A 212 11.58 24.93 -4.39
C THR A 212 11.49 26.17 -5.28
N ASN A 213 11.38 25.99 -6.60
CA ASN A 213 11.23 27.09 -7.54
C ASN A 213 9.95 27.89 -7.29
N VAL A 214 8.80 27.23 -7.12
CA VAL A 214 7.52 27.90 -6.81
C VAL A 214 7.60 28.66 -5.50
N MET A 215 8.21 28.10 -4.45
CA MET A 215 8.33 28.79 -3.17
C MET A 215 9.24 30.02 -3.22
N ILE A 216 10.35 29.93 -3.96
CA ILE A 216 11.34 31.01 -4.08
C ILE A 216 10.84 32.12 -5.01
N ASP A 217 10.27 31.77 -6.17
CA ASP A 217 9.87 32.73 -7.20
C ASP A 217 8.56 33.46 -6.85
N GLU A 218 7.61 32.79 -6.17
CA GLU A 218 6.31 33.38 -5.82
C GLU A 218 6.27 33.96 -4.39
N ASN A 219 7.35 33.81 -3.61
CA ASN A 219 7.48 34.37 -2.26
C ASN A 219 6.30 33.97 -1.34
N LEU A 220 5.84 32.71 -1.46
CA LEU A 220 4.63 32.19 -0.80
C LEU A 220 4.82 32.10 0.72
N THR A 221 4.46 33.17 1.44
CA THR A 221 4.38 33.19 2.90
C THR A 221 2.98 32.75 3.36
N GLY A 222 2.87 31.69 4.16
CA GLY A 222 1.62 31.28 4.81
C GLY A 222 1.04 29.91 4.45
N LEU A 223 1.82 29.00 3.83
CA LEU A 223 1.42 27.60 3.62
C LEU A 223 1.08 26.92 4.94
N ASN A 224 -0.04 26.20 4.99
CA ASN A 224 -0.47 25.44 6.18
C ASN A 224 0.48 24.27 6.50
N ALA A 225 1.10 23.70 5.47
CA ALA A 225 2.10 22.66 5.63
C ALA A 225 3.21 22.80 4.57
N PRO A 226 4.50 22.71 4.95
CA PRO A 226 5.60 22.74 4.00
C PRO A 226 5.46 21.65 2.93
N PRO A 227 5.70 21.94 1.62
CA PRO A 227 5.63 20.96 0.54
C PRO A 227 6.45 19.69 0.77
N ILE A 228 7.50 19.81 1.57
CA ILE A 228 8.38 18.72 1.99
C ILE A 228 7.66 17.57 2.72
N PHE A 229 6.53 17.85 3.37
CA PHE A 229 5.71 16.81 4.02
C PHE A 229 5.10 15.84 2.99
N ILE A 230 4.84 16.30 1.76
CA ILE A 230 4.44 15.42 0.64
C ILE A 230 5.55 14.39 0.40
N LEU A 231 6.78 14.87 0.26
CA LEU A 231 7.94 14.03 -0.05
C LEU A 231 8.13 12.97 1.04
N ILE A 232 8.10 13.38 2.32
CA ILE A 232 8.23 12.46 3.46
C ILE A 232 7.10 11.42 3.48
N ALA A 233 5.85 11.84 3.31
CA ALA A 233 4.69 10.97 3.38
C ALA A 233 4.69 9.94 2.24
N CYS A 234 4.93 10.41 1.01
CA CYS A 234 4.98 9.56 -0.18
C CYS A 234 6.16 8.57 -0.12
N TYR A 235 7.35 9.06 0.27
CA TYR A 235 8.55 8.25 0.43
C TYR A 235 8.35 7.15 1.47
N THR A 236 7.77 7.50 2.62
CA THR A 236 7.54 6.55 3.72
C THR A 236 6.53 5.46 3.35
N GLY A 237 5.40 5.83 2.74
CA GLY A 237 4.39 4.83 2.35
C GLY A 237 4.89 3.86 1.29
N CYS A 238 5.70 4.34 0.33
CA CYS A 238 6.35 3.47 -0.64
C CYS A 238 7.35 2.54 0.05
N LEU A 239 8.18 3.06 0.97
CA LEU A 239 9.19 2.27 1.69
C LEU A 239 8.61 1.13 2.52
N VAL A 240 7.52 1.37 3.26
CA VAL A 240 6.89 0.33 4.10
C VAL A 240 6.50 -0.89 3.26
N MET A 241 6.00 -0.67 2.04
CA MET A 241 5.58 -1.75 1.13
C MET A 241 6.74 -2.51 0.49
N VAL A 242 7.95 -1.92 0.41
CA VAL A 242 9.15 -2.60 -0.11
C VAL A 242 9.97 -3.27 0.99
N MET A 243 10.13 -2.62 2.14
CA MET A 243 11.01 -3.10 3.20
C MET A 243 10.42 -4.31 3.94
N LEU A 244 9.09 -4.38 4.07
CA LEU A 244 8.40 -5.51 4.68
C LEU A 244 8.63 -6.85 3.93
N PRO A 245 8.40 -6.94 2.60
CA PRO A 245 8.70 -8.17 1.86
C PRO A 245 10.20 -8.48 1.80
N ILE A 246 11.09 -7.48 1.74
CA ILE A 246 12.54 -7.69 1.84
C ILE A 246 12.90 -8.35 3.18
N GLY A 247 12.48 -7.76 4.30
CA GLY A 247 12.74 -8.30 5.63
C GLY A 247 12.21 -9.73 5.78
N LEU A 248 11.02 -10.00 5.24
CA LEU A 248 10.41 -11.32 5.26
C LEU A 248 11.24 -12.37 4.50
N THR A 249 11.80 -12.00 3.34
CA THR A 249 12.76 -12.88 2.64
C THR A 249 14.05 -13.09 3.43
N TRP A 250 14.55 -12.08 4.14
CA TRP A 250 15.74 -12.22 4.99
C TRP A 250 15.51 -13.21 6.13
N GLY A 251 14.36 -13.12 6.81
CA GLY A 251 14.01 -14.04 7.89
C GLY A 251 13.95 -15.50 7.42
N TRP A 252 13.40 -15.73 6.23
CA TRP A 252 13.41 -17.07 5.63
C TRP A 252 14.82 -17.56 5.30
N ILE A 253 15.64 -16.69 4.72
CA ILE A 253 17.01 -17.02 4.33
C ILE A 253 17.85 -17.36 5.56
N PHE A 254 17.82 -16.54 6.61
CA PHE A 254 18.60 -16.81 7.83
C PHE A 254 18.21 -18.11 8.50
N ARG A 255 16.91 -18.41 8.52
CA ARG A 255 16.40 -19.69 9.04
C ARG A 255 16.88 -20.88 8.18
N ALA A 256 16.78 -20.77 6.86
CA ALA A 256 17.14 -21.84 5.94
C ALA A 256 18.66 -21.95 5.66
N TRP A 257 19.47 -20.99 6.12
CA TRP A 257 20.86 -20.84 5.70
C TRP A 257 21.69 -22.08 5.94
N LYS A 258 21.56 -22.71 7.11
CA LYS A 258 22.38 -23.89 7.48
C LYS A 258 22.13 -25.08 6.55
N GLU A 259 20.88 -25.28 6.15
CA GLU A 259 20.38 -26.45 5.41
C GLU A 259 20.37 -26.25 3.89
N ALA A 260 20.64 -25.04 3.40
CA ALA A 260 20.41 -24.65 2.01
C ALA A 260 21.34 -25.27 0.95
N GLY A 261 22.45 -25.94 1.32
CA GLY A 261 23.38 -26.53 0.35
C GLY A 261 23.83 -25.53 -0.73
N LEU A 262 23.62 -25.86 -2.02
CA LEU A 262 23.93 -24.98 -3.16
C LEU A 262 23.07 -23.72 -3.22
N TRP A 263 21.87 -23.72 -2.64
CA TRP A 263 21.00 -22.54 -2.58
C TRP A 263 21.58 -21.41 -1.72
N LYS A 264 22.59 -21.68 -0.90
CA LYS A 264 23.35 -20.66 -0.15
C LYS A 264 23.91 -19.57 -1.06
N PHE A 265 24.35 -19.92 -2.27
CA PHE A 265 24.85 -18.94 -3.24
C PHE A 265 23.74 -17.97 -3.65
N PHE A 266 22.58 -18.47 -4.10
CA PHE A 266 21.45 -17.64 -4.50
C PHE A 266 20.90 -16.79 -3.35
N TYR A 267 20.86 -17.35 -2.14
CA TYR A 267 20.50 -16.59 -0.94
C TYR A 267 21.51 -15.50 -0.63
N GLY A 268 22.81 -15.76 -0.78
CA GLY A 268 23.88 -14.77 -0.62
C GLY A 268 23.76 -13.64 -1.64
N VAL A 269 23.51 -13.96 -2.91
CA VAL A 269 23.27 -12.96 -3.97
C VAL A 269 22.05 -12.10 -3.65
N TRP A 270 20.92 -12.72 -3.25
CA TRP A 270 19.71 -11.99 -2.89
C TRP A 270 19.93 -11.07 -1.68
N LEU A 271 20.59 -11.56 -0.63
CA LEU A 271 20.94 -10.75 0.53
C LEU A 271 21.85 -9.58 0.13
N ALA A 272 22.88 -9.83 -0.67
CA ALA A 272 23.77 -8.76 -1.13
C ALA A 272 22.98 -7.67 -1.89
N VAL A 273 22.18 -8.05 -2.90
CA VAL A 273 21.38 -7.10 -3.68
C VAL A 273 20.43 -6.30 -2.80
N THR A 274 19.71 -6.96 -1.89
CA THR A 274 18.74 -6.28 -1.02
C THR A 274 19.41 -5.45 0.08
N ILE A 275 20.57 -5.84 0.61
CA ILE A 275 21.37 -5.03 1.52
C ILE A 275 21.90 -3.79 0.80
N PHE A 276 22.43 -3.93 -0.42
CA PHE A 276 22.87 -2.79 -1.23
C PHE A 276 21.71 -1.84 -1.52
N PHE A 277 20.54 -2.36 -1.87
CA PHE A 277 19.34 -1.55 -2.07
C PHE A 277 18.92 -0.82 -0.79
N THR A 278 18.74 -1.53 0.34
CA THR A 278 18.38 -0.90 1.62
C THR A 278 19.44 0.10 2.09
N GLY A 279 20.72 -0.21 1.88
CA GLY A 279 21.85 0.68 2.18
C GLY A 279 21.82 1.93 1.30
N TRP A 280 21.53 1.80 0.01
CA TRP A 280 21.35 2.92 -0.91
C TRP A 280 20.18 3.80 -0.48
N VAL A 281 19.03 3.23 -0.13
CA VAL A 281 17.88 3.98 0.41
C VAL A 281 18.25 4.78 1.65
N LEU A 282 18.92 4.14 2.62
CA LEU A 282 19.36 4.81 3.85
C LEU A 282 20.41 5.88 3.55
N GLN A 283 21.36 5.61 2.65
CA GLN A 283 22.38 6.55 2.24
C GLN A 283 21.80 7.78 1.53
N ASP A 284 20.86 7.58 0.61
CA ASP A 284 20.16 8.65 -0.09
C ASP A 284 19.46 9.59 0.91
N PHE A 285 18.93 9.03 2.01
CA PHE A 285 18.36 9.81 3.10
C PHE A 285 19.39 10.52 3.99
N PHE A 286 20.55 9.90 4.29
CA PHE A 286 21.51 10.44 5.28
C PHE A 286 22.68 11.24 4.70
N ILE A 287 23.08 11.03 3.44
CA ILE A 287 24.37 11.49 2.90
C ILE A 287 24.21 12.52 1.76
N GLN A 288 23.08 12.55 1.04
CA GLN A 288 22.91 13.60 0.03
C GLN A 288 22.56 14.93 0.71
N ASP A 289 23.33 15.99 0.42
CA ASP A 289 23.03 17.39 0.80
C ASP A 289 21.60 17.84 0.43
N LYS A 290 20.88 17.08 -0.40
CA LYS A 290 19.46 17.24 -0.70
C LYS A 290 18.54 17.03 0.52
N THR A 291 18.94 16.20 1.49
CA THR A 291 18.22 16.02 2.76
C THR A 291 18.80 16.83 3.92
N ALA A 292 19.95 17.51 3.76
CA ALA A 292 20.42 18.47 4.75
C ALA A 292 19.39 19.61 4.94
N PHE A 293 18.70 19.99 3.85
CA PHE A 293 17.55 20.90 3.88
C PHE A 293 16.35 20.33 4.68
N LEU A 294 16.09 19.02 4.59
CA LEU A 294 15.08 18.31 5.41
C LEU A 294 15.43 18.34 6.91
N ILE A 295 16.71 18.26 7.26
CA ILE A 295 17.20 18.24 8.64
C ILE A 295 17.20 19.64 9.26
N ASP A 296 17.55 20.68 8.50
CA ASP A 296 17.59 22.07 8.97
C ASP A 296 16.21 22.71 9.12
N MET A 297 15.20 22.28 8.36
CA MET A 297 13.84 22.86 8.40
C MET A 297 12.85 22.14 9.33
N LEU A 298 13.14 20.91 9.76
CA LEU A 298 12.21 20.10 10.55
C LEU A 298 12.80 19.75 11.90
N SER A 299 12.10 20.13 12.97
CA SER A 299 12.31 19.53 14.29
C SER A 299 12.34 17.99 14.19
N VAL A 300 13.18 17.35 15.00
CA VAL A 300 13.56 15.92 15.18
C VAL A 300 12.60 14.80 14.68
N PHE A 301 11.31 15.05 14.50
CA PHE A 301 10.25 14.07 14.24
C PHE A 301 10.40 13.26 12.92
N PRO A 302 10.65 13.87 11.74
CA PRO A 302 10.76 13.11 10.47
C PRO A 302 12.06 12.32 10.33
N VAL A 303 13.15 12.83 10.91
CA VAL A 303 14.48 12.19 10.95
C VAL A 303 14.45 10.88 11.73
N LEU A 304 13.57 10.76 12.73
CA LEU A 304 13.33 9.49 13.43
C LEU A 304 12.34 8.58 12.69
N PHE A 305 11.36 9.15 11.99
CA PHE A 305 10.26 8.40 11.38
C PHE A 305 10.67 7.56 10.16
N ILE A 306 11.57 8.06 9.31
CA ILE A 306 12.02 7.33 8.11
C ILE A 306 12.94 6.15 8.46
N PRO A 307 13.98 6.31 9.32
CA PRO A 307 14.72 5.17 9.85
C PRO A 307 13.82 4.20 10.61
N PHE A 308 12.83 4.69 11.37
CA PHE A 308 11.83 3.81 12.00
C PHE A 308 10.98 3.06 10.98
N SER A 309 10.66 3.64 9.83
CA SER A 309 9.87 2.97 8.78
C SER A 309 10.70 1.94 8.00
N VAL A 310 11.97 2.24 7.72
CA VAL A 310 12.90 1.28 7.09
C VAL A 310 13.25 0.15 8.06
N ILE A 311 13.73 0.48 9.26
CA ILE A 311 14.13 -0.49 10.29
C ILE A 311 12.91 -1.23 10.83
N GLY A 312 11.79 -0.55 11.03
CA GLY A 312 10.54 -1.14 11.50
C GLY A 312 9.90 -2.05 10.46
N GLY A 313 9.78 -1.61 9.21
CA GLY A 313 9.27 -2.45 8.12
C GLY A 313 10.14 -3.69 7.88
N LEU A 314 11.46 -3.49 7.80
CA LEU A 314 12.43 -4.58 7.59
C LEU A 314 12.51 -5.51 8.81
N GLY A 315 12.53 -4.96 10.02
CA GLY A 315 12.56 -5.70 11.27
C GLY A 315 11.29 -6.51 11.50
N LEU A 316 10.12 -5.93 11.23
CA LEU A 316 8.84 -6.63 11.32
C LEU A 316 8.76 -7.76 10.29
N GLY A 317 9.15 -7.48 9.04
CA GLY A 317 9.28 -8.50 7.99
C GLY A 317 10.21 -9.63 8.43
N LEU A 318 11.41 -9.30 8.94
CA LEU A 318 12.41 -10.24 9.44
C LEU A 318 11.84 -11.15 10.53
N ILE A 319 11.19 -10.57 11.54
CA ILE A 319 10.54 -11.32 12.63
C ILE A 319 9.47 -12.26 12.06
N CYS A 320 8.60 -11.77 11.17
CA CYS A 320 7.60 -12.62 10.51
C CYS A 320 8.24 -13.78 9.74
N GLY A 321 9.31 -13.51 8.99
CA GLY A 321 10.07 -14.52 8.25
C GLY A 321 10.67 -15.59 9.17
N LEU A 322 11.21 -15.18 10.32
CA LEU A 322 11.74 -16.10 11.33
C LEU A 322 10.64 -16.92 12.04
N MET A 323 9.44 -16.33 12.22
CA MET A 323 8.31 -16.96 12.92
C MET A 323 7.52 -17.95 12.06
N CYS A 324 7.55 -17.85 10.73
CA CYS A 324 6.93 -18.82 9.84
C CYS A 324 7.52 -20.21 10.08
N MET A 325 6.68 -21.26 10.16
CA MET A 325 7.17 -22.64 10.32
C MET A 325 7.72 -23.18 8.99
N PRO A 326 8.76 -24.03 9.01
CA PRO A 326 9.23 -24.71 7.81
C PRO A 326 8.29 -25.89 7.53
N VAL A 327 7.64 -25.89 6.37
CA VAL A 327 6.92 -27.07 5.87
C VAL A 327 7.91 -27.90 5.06
N SER A 328 8.07 -29.16 5.46
CA SER A 328 8.86 -30.12 4.69
C SER A 328 8.25 -30.25 3.30
N PRO A 329 9.05 -30.13 2.22
CA PRO A 329 8.53 -30.25 0.87
C PRO A 329 7.92 -31.64 0.68
N SER A 330 6.61 -31.72 0.40
CA SER A 330 6.01 -32.94 -0.13
C SER A 330 6.07 -32.92 -1.66
N SER A 331 6.09 -34.11 -2.26
CA SER A 331 6.02 -34.31 -3.71
C SER A 331 4.62 -34.04 -4.30
N GLU A 332 3.70 -33.44 -3.54
CA GLU A 332 2.35 -33.15 -4.04
C GLU A 332 2.31 -31.96 -5.00
N LYS A 333 1.71 -32.17 -6.18
CA LYS A 333 1.47 -31.13 -7.19
C LYS A 333 0.50 -30.05 -6.70
N TYR A 334 0.80 -28.78 -7.03
CA TYR A 334 -0.07 -27.63 -6.76
C TYR A 334 -1.45 -27.73 -7.42
N ARG A 335 -2.49 -27.37 -6.66
CA ARG A 335 -3.87 -27.27 -7.13
C ARG A 335 -4.19 -25.85 -7.59
N PHE A 336 -5.32 -25.70 -8.29
CA PHE A 336 -5.83 -24.39 -8.69
C PHE A 336 -5.99 -23.43 -7.49
N SER A 337 -6.42 -23.93 -6.33
CA SER A 337 -6.57 -23.14 -5.11
C SER A 337 -5.27 -22.50 -4.63
N ASP A 338 -4.12 -23.16 -4.80
CA ASP A 338 -2.82 -22.66 -4.35
C ASP A 338 -2.37 -21.51 -5.26
N TRP A 339 -2.54 -21.69 -6.57
CA TRP A 339 -2.31 -20.66 -7.59
C TRP A 339 -3.25 -19.47 -7.43
N LEU A 340 -4.53 -19.71 -7.11
CA LEU A 340 -5.49 -18.65 -6.84
C LEU A 340 -5.09 -17.84 -5.61
N GLY A 341 -4.65 -18.51 -4.53
CA GLY A 341 -4.13 -17.84 -3.34
C GLY A 341 -2.90 -16.98 -3.63
N TYR A 342 -1.97 -17.50 -4.43
CA TYR A 342 -0.81 -16.75 -4.93
C TYR A 342 -1.24 -15.51 -5.73
N ALA A 343 -2.07 -15.70 -6.75
CA ALA A 343 -2.50 -14.64 -7.65
C ALA A 343 -3.29 -13.53 -6.94
N LEU A 344 -4.18 -13.89 -6.00
CA LEU A 344 -4.92 -12.91 -5.20
C LEU A 344 -4.02 -12.16 -4.23
N THR A 345 -3.05 -12.85 -3.60
CA THR A 345 -2.05 -12.16 -2.75
C THR A 345 -1.26 -11.14 -3.56
N GLN A 346 -0.81 -11.54 -4.76
CA GLN A 346 -0.05 -10.66 -5.67
C GLN A 346 -0.90 -9.52 -6.21
N GLY A 347 -2.13 -9.79 -6.65
CA GLY A 347 -3.00 -8.78 -7.23
C GLY A 347 -3.38 -7.70 -6.22
N ILE A 348 -3.68 -8.09 -4.98
CA ILE A 348 -4.03 -7.14 -3.93
C ILE A 348 -2.79 -6.38 -3.46
N LEU A 349 -1.77 -7.06 -2.91
CA LEU A 349 -0.62 -6.35 -2.35
C LEU A 349 0.21 -5.62 -3.41
N GLY A 350 0.37 -6.21 -4.59
CA GLY A 350 1.05 -5.59 -5.71
C GLY A 350 0.23 -4.45 -6.32
N GLY A 351 -1.10 -4.58 -6.36
CA GLY A 351 -2.01 -3.51 -6.75
C GLY A 351 -1.91 -2.30 -5.82
N THR A 352 -2.00 -2.52 -4.50
CA THR A 352 -1.81 -1.47 -3.49
C THR A 352 -0.42 -0.83 -3.62
N GLN A 353 0.65 -1.63 -3.80
CA GLN A 353 2.01 -1.10 -3.96
C GLN A 353 2.18 -0.23 -5.22
N MET A 354 1.62 -0.66 -6.36
CA MET A 354 1.58 0.14 -7.58
C MET A 354 0.74 1.40 -7.38
N PHE A 355 -0.44 1.28 -6.76
CA PHE A 355 -1.34 2.39 -6.47
C PHE A 355 -0.63 3.51 -5.70
N MET A 356 0.10 3.17 -4.64
CA MET A 356 0.88 4.13 -3.86
C MET A 356 1.90 4.85 -4.74
N SER A 357 2.60 4.12 -5.59
CA SER A 357 3.65 4.68 -6.46
C SER A 357 3.09 5.58 -7.56
N VAL A 358 1.97 5.18 -8.16
CA VAL A 358 1.27 5.95 -9.19
C VAL A 358 0.66 7.22 -8.58
N THR A 359 0.14 7.13 -7.36
CA THR A 359 -0.38 8.30 -6.64
C THR A 359 0.73 9.31 -6.36
N ALA A 360 1.94 8.86 -5.96
CA ALA A 360 3.10 9.74 -5.82
C ALA A 360 3.41 10.46 -7.14
N TYR A 361 3.48 9.71 -8.25
CA TYR A 361 3.76 10.28 -9.57
C TYR A 361 2.68 11.27 -10.04
N ALA A 362 1.41 10.98 -9.80
CA ALA A 362 0.30 11.87 -10.15
C ALA A 362 0.40 13.20 -9.39
N LEU A 363 0.74 13.17 -8.09
CA LEU A 363 0.94 14.39 -7.29
C LEU A 363 2.08 15.26 -7.85
N VAL A 364 3.15 14.65 -8.36
CA VAL A 364 4.27 15.35 -9.02
C VAL A 364 3.82 16.04 -10.29
N LEU A 365 3.10 15.34 -11.17
CA LEU A 365 2.60 15.94 -12.41
C LEU A 365 1.69 17.13 -12.14
N VAL A 366 0.86 17.06 -11.11
CA VAL A 366 0.02 18.19 -10.70
C VAL A 366 0.89 19.38 -10.28
N LEU A 367 1.90 19.18 -9.44
CA LEU A 367 2.80 20.26 -8.98
C LEU A 367 3.59 20.92 -10.12
N ILE A 368 4.17 20.12 -11.02
CA ILE A 368 4.87 20.66 -12.21
C ILE A 368 3.91 21.48 -13.07
N THR A 369 2.68 20.99 -13.24
CA THR A 369 1.69 21.72 -14.04
C THR A 369 1.37 23.07 -13.39
N ILE A 370 1.33 23.14 -12.06
CA ILE A 370 1.08 24.36 -11.29
C ILE A 370 2.19 25.38 -11.46
N GLU A 371 3.45 24.95 -11.33
CA GLU A 371 4.64 25.79 -11.58
C GLU A 371 4.59 26.44 -12.98
N ASN A 372 4.03 25.74 -13.97
CA ASN A 372 3.99 26.21 -15.35
C ASN A 372 2.73 27.03 -15.72
N ILE A 373 1.79 27.26 -14.80
CA ILE A 373 0.58 28.08 -15.05
C ILE A 373 0.93 29.51 -15.50
N PRO A 374 1.90 30.23 -14.89
CA PRO A 374 2.30 31.56 -15.33
C PRO A 374 2.83 31.58 -16.78
N HIS A 375 3.49 30.51 -17.22
CA HIS A 375 3.98 30.38 -18.59
C HIS A 375 2.86 30.01 -19.57
N LEU A 376 1.95 29.10 -19.20
CA LEU A 376 0.83 28.68 -20.06
C LEU A 376 -0.18 29.81 -20.32
N THR A 377 -0.39 30.69 -19.34
CA THR A 377 -1.27 31.86 -19.46
C THR A 377 -0.68 32.95 -20.38
N GLN A 378 0.65 33.04 -20.48
CA GLN A 378 1.33 33.97 -21.40
C GLN A 378 1.23 33.54 -22.88
N VAL A 379 1.00 32.27 -23.17
CA VAL A 379 0.99 31.72 -24.55
C VAL A 379 -0.39 31.87 -25.22
N GLY A 380 -1.41 32.40 -24.53
CA GLY A 380 -2.67 32.86 -25.15
C GLY A 380 -3.57 31.76 -25.75
N VAL A 381 -3.41 30.49 -25.34
CA VAL A 381 -4.05 29.35 -26.01
C VAL A 381 -5.50 29.09 -25.56
N VAL A 382 -5.97 29.70 -24.47
CA VAL A 382 -7.31 29.41 -23.94
C VAL A 382 -8.01 30.66 -23.38
N ASP A 383 -9.13 31.05 -24.00
CA ASP A 383 -9.98 32.20 -23.60
C ASP A 383 -10.91 31.84 -22.43
N LEU A 384 -10.31 31.30 -21.35
CA LEU A 384 -10.96 31.06 -20.07
C LEU A 384 -10.37 32.04 -19.07
N SER A 385 -11.20 32.62 -18.18
CA SER A 385 -10.67 33.40 -17.07
C SER A 385 -9.62 32.55 -16.31
N PRO A 386 -8.58 33.16 -15.71
CA PRO A 386 -7.56 32.41 -14.97
C PRO A 386 -8.16 31.43 -13.95
N ALA A 387 -9.27 31.83 -13.30
CA ALA A 387 -10.04 30.98 -12.41
C ALA A 387 -10.75 29.80 -13.12
N GLY A 388 -11.28 30.01 -14.33
CA GLY A 388 -11.88 28.96 -15.15
C GLY A 388 -10.86 27.95 -15.69
N GLN A 389 -9.66 28.40 -16.08
CA GLN A 389 -8.55 27.52 -16.46
C GLN A 389 -8.09 26.68 -15.28
N LEU A 390 -7.93 27.29 -14.10
CA LEU A 390 -7.53 26.60 -12.87
C LEU A 390 -8.56 25.53 -12.47
N ALA A 391 -9.85 25.87 -12.51
CA ALA A 391 -10.94 24.95 -12.17
C ALA A 391 -11.04 23.76 -13.14
N GLN A 392 -10.78 23.98 -14.43
CA GLN A 392 -10.87 22.96 -15.47
C GLN A 392 -9.63 22.06 -15.48
N LEU A 393 -8.46 22.64 -15.24
CA LEU A 393 -7.22 21.91 -14.98
C LEU A 393 -7.36 21.05 -13.72
N PHE A 394 -7.92 21.59 -12.63
CA PHE A 394 -8.17 20.87 -11.38
C PHE A 394 -9.14 19.69 -11.55
N LYS A 395 -10.27 19.89 -12.25
CA LYS A 395 -11.20 18.80 -12.57
C LYS A 395 -10.55 17.71 -13.43
N THR A 396 -9.72 18.11 -14.39
CA THR A 396 -9.04 17.16 -15.28
C THR A 396 -7.95 16.40 -14.54
N LEU A 397 -7.15 17.06 -13.72
CA LEU A 397 -6.06 16.46 -12.94
C LEU A 397 -6.57 15.59 -11.78
N SER A 398 -7.62 16.03 -11.08
CA SER A 398 -8.32 15.23 -10.07
C SER A 398 -8.98 14.00 -10.71
N GLY A 399 -9.64 14.17 -11.86
CA GLY A 399 -10.25 13.07 -12.61
C GLY A 399 -9.21 12.10 -13.20
N VAL A 400 -8.05 12.58 -13.65
CA VAL A 400 -6.94 11.74 -14.13
C VAL A 400 -6.25 11.03 -12.97
N ALA A 401 -6.03 11.69 -11.82
CA ALA A 401 -5.50 11.05 -10.62
C ALA A 401 -6.47 9.97 -10.11
N GLN A 402 -7.77 10.24 -10.04
CA GLN A 402 -8.80 9.26 -9.69
C GLN A 402 -8.92 8.13 -10.72
N GLY A 403 -8.84 8.44 -12.01
CA GLY A 403 -8.84 7.46 -13.10
C GLY A 403 -7.61 6.56 -13.09
N MET A 404 -6.42 7.13 -12.83
CA MET A 404 -5.16 6.38 -12.66
C MET A 404 -5.17 5.55 -11.39
N MET A 405 -5.74 6.06 -10.30
CA MET A 405 -5.95 5.34 -9.04
C MET A 405 -6.83 4.10 -9.25
N ILE A 406 -7.98 4.25 -9.93
CA ILE A 406 -8.88 3.13 -10.26
C ILE A 406 -8.22 2.16 -11.26
N ALA A 407 -7.55 2.68 -12.30
CA ALA A 407 -6.88 1.86 -13.30
C ALA A 407 -5.68 1.07 -12.71
N SER A 408 -5.00 1.61 -11.70
CA SER A 408 -3.89 0.93 -11.02
C SER A 408 -4.39 -0.17 -10.10
N ALA A 409 -5.46 0.09 -9.35
CA ALA A 409 -6.14 -0.93 -8.55
C ALA A 409 -6.66 -2.05 -9.47
N VAL A 410 -7.38 -1.74 -10.54
CA VAL A 410 -7.88 -2.73 -11.51
C VAL A 410 -6.73 -3.43 -12.25
N GLY A 411 -5.67 -2.70 -12.58
CA GLY A 411 -4.47 -3.21 -13.26
C GLY A 411 -3.70 -4.24 -12.44
N GLY A 412 -3.53 -4.02 -11.14
CA GLY A 412 -2.95 -5.00 -10.21
C GLY A 412 -3.76 -6.29 -10.14
N TRP A 413 -5.10 -6.17 -10.12
CA TRP A 413 -6.01 -7.32 -10.17
C TRP A 413 -5.94 -8.06 -11.52
N LEU A 414 -5.85 -7.33 -12.64
CA LEU A 414 -5.66 -7.89 -13.97
C LEU A 414 -4.31 -8.60 -14.12
N PHE A 415 -3.24 -8.07 -13.52
CA PHE A 415 -1.93 -8.73 -13.51
C PHE A 415 -1.98 -10.07 -12.78
N GLY A 416 -2.68 -10.15 -11.63
CA GLY A 416 -2.97 -11.40 -10.95
C GLY A 416 -3.75 -12.40 -11.82
N LEU A 417 -4.71 -11.91 -12.61
CA LEU A 417 -5.48 -12.69 -13.59
C LEU A 417 -4.60 -13.19 -14.77
N VAL A 418 -3.70 -12.35 -15.28
CA VAL A 418 -2.75 -12.71 -16.34
C VAL A 418 -1.82 -13.81 -15.88
N ILE A 419 -1.31 -13.75 -14.65
CA ILE A 419 -0.52 -14.82 -14.03
C ILE A 419 -1.30 -16.16 -13.99
N LEU A 420 -2.60 -16.12 -13.65
CA LEU A 420 -3.45 -17.32 -13.66
C LEU A 420 -3.63 -17.88 -15.07
N LEU A 421 -3.67 -17.03 -16.10
CA LEU A 421 -3.72 -17.44 -17.51
C LEU A 421 -2.37 -18.00 -17.99
N PHE A 422 -1.25 -17.44 -17.56
CA PHE A 422 0.11 -17.92 -17.86
C PHE A 422 0.42 -19.29 -17.27
N ARG A 423 -0.27 -19.72 -16.20
CA ARG A 423 -0.23 -21.12 -15.71
C ARG A 423 -0.51 -22.15 -16.80
N LYS A 424 -1.37 -21.81 -17.78
CA LYS A 424 -1.72 -22.70 -18.90
C LYS A 424 -0.53 -22.92 -19.85
N PHE A 425 0.42 -21.97 -19.88
CA PHE A 425 1.62 -21.98 -20.72
C PHE A 425 2.86 -22.52 -19.97
N LEU A 426 2.96 -22.29 -18.66
CA LEU A 426 4.00 -22.85 -17.78
C LEU A 426 3.74 -24.33 -17.44
N LYS A 427 3.68 -25.21 -18.44
CA LYS A 427 3.85 -26.66 -18.25
C LYS A 427 5.33 -26.96 -17.99
N ILE A 428 5.87 -26.46 -16.88
CA ILE A 428 7.17 -26.92 -16.40
C ILE A 428 6.93 -28.34 -15.85
N ARG A 429 7.37 -29.36 -16.60
CA ARG A 429 7.40 -30.73 -16.08
C ARG A 429 8.37 -30.71 -14.90
N PRO A 430 7.98 -31.19 -13.71
CA PRO A 430 8.96 -31.41 -12.66
C PRO A 430 10.03 -32.34 -13.23
N ALA A 431 11.29 -31.97 -13.08
CA ALA A 431 12.40 -32.88 -13.34
C ALA A 431 12.12 -34.15 -12.53
N GLN A 432 12.11 -35.30 -13.20
CA GLN A 432 12.04 -36.58 -12.49
C GLN A 432 13.27 -36.60 -11.58
N ALA A 433 13.05 -36.65 -10.26
CA ALA A 433 14.10 -37.02 -9.34
C ALA A 433 14.64 -38.37 -9.82
N GLU A 434 15.89 -38.39 -10.28
CA GLU A 434 16.59 -39.64 -10.57
C GLU A 434 16.51 -40.48 -9.30
N ASN A 435 16.01 -41.69 -9.47
CA ASN A 435 15.87 -42.66 -8.40
C ASN A 435 17.29 -43.00 -7.92
N PRO A 436 17.68 -42.72 -6.66
CA PRO A 436 19.04 -43.00 -6.19
C PRO A 436 19.37 -44.51 -6.13
N ASP A 437 18.40 -45.38 -6.43
CA ASP A 437 18.54 -46.84 -6.40
C ASP A 437 18.99 -47.47 -7.73
N THR A 438 19.42 -46.69 -8.73
CA THR A 438 20.06 -47.25 -9.94
C THR A 438 21.56 -47.42 -9.75
N ILE A 439 21.94 -48.29 -8.81
CA ILE A 439 23.25 -48.94 -8.83
C ILE A 439 23.22 -49.95 -9.96
N HIS A 440 23.87 -49.63 -11.08
CA HIS A 440 24.10 -50.57 -12.17
C HIS A 440 25.05 -51.70 -11.71
N PRO A 441 24.79 -52.96 -12.11
CA PRO A 441 25.66 -54.11 -11.82
C PRO A 441 27.01 -54.04 -12.55
#